data_AF-A0A7I7TYZ4-F1
#
_entry.id   AF-A0A7I7TYZ4-F1
#
_cell.length_a   1.000
_cell.length_b   1.000
_cell.length_c   1.000
_cell.angle_alpha   90.00
_cell.angle_beta   90.00
_cell.angle_gamma   90.00
#
_symmetry.space_group_name_H-M   'P 1'
#
loop_
_entity.id
_entity.type
_entity.pdbx_description
1 polymer ?
#
loop_
_entity_poly.entity_id
_entity_poly.type
_entity_poly.pdbx_seq_one_letter_code
_entity_poly.pdbx_strand_id
1 'polypeptide(L)'
;MTDKLEVDTSELRRAGEVFVSAAEQFASLQADAPLGEAAAAVPQLKTAVACIAAKTTVATEVAGIVVAARKFGADLVSSANEYDATDEDSARNIDGVEIPAPR
;
A
#
# COMPACT_ATOMS: atom_id res chain seq x y z
N MET A 1 -2.29 -21.75 -23.29
CA MET A 1 -2.10 -21.32 -21.90
C MET A 1 -3.21 -21.97 -21.10
N THR A 2 -2.90 -23.04 -20.39
CA THR A 2 -3.85 -23.90 -19.65
C THR A 2 -3.31 -24.20 -18.26
N ASP A 3 -2.54 -23.27 -17.70
CA ASP A 3 -2.19 -23.34 -16.29
C ASP A 3 -3.28 -22.59 -15.53
N LYS A 4 -3.94 -23.28 -14.60
CA LYS A 4 -4.92 -22.69 -13.70
C LYS A 4 -4.18 -21.56 -12.96
N LEU A 5 -4.67 -20.34 -13.09
CA LEU A 5 -4.09 -19.20 -12.38
C LEU A 5 -4.35 -19.44 -10.89
N GLU A 6 -3.35 -19.97 -10.18
CA GLU A 6 -3.37 -20.11 -8.73
C GLU A 6 -2.79 -18.83 -8.15
N VAL A 7 -3.61 -18.11 -7.39
CA VAL A 7 -3.17 -16.87 -6.76
C VAL A 7 -2.42 -17.24 -5.49
N ASP A 8 -1.16 -16.88 -5.43
CA ASP A 8 -0.37 -16.99 -4.20
C ASP A 8 -0.78 -15.87 -3.22
N THR A 9 -1.69 -16.20 -2.31
CA THR A 9 -2.19 -15.25 -1.31
C THR A 9 -1.14 -14.88 -0.27
N SER A 10 -0.07 -15.67 -0.13
CA SER A 10 1.04 -15.36 0.77
C SER A 10 1.90 -14.21 0.22
N GLU A 11 2.17 -14.22 -1.09
CA GLU A 11 2.92 -13.15 -1.75
C GLU A 11 2.11 -11.85 -1.84
N LEU A 12 0.78 -11.93 -2.01
CA LEU A 12 -0.10 -10.75 -1.91
C LEU A 12 -0.04 -10.09 -0.53
N ARG A 13 -0.10 -10.89 0.55
CA ARG A 13 0.02 -10.37 1.92
C ARG A 13 1.38 -9.73 2.17
N ARG A 14 2.45 -10.43 1.77
CA ARG A 14 3.82 -9.93 1.88
C ARG A 14 4.01 -8.61 1.14
N ALA A 15 3.54 -8.53 -0.10
CA ALA A 15 3.58 -7.29 -0.86
C ALA A 15 2.79 -6.17 -0.15
N GLY A 16 1.60 -6.50 0.37
CA GLY A 16 0.80 -5.57 1.15
C GLY A 16 1.53 -4.98 2.36
N GLU A 17 2.17 -5.84 3.16
CA GLU A 17 2.99 -5.44 4.31
C GLU A 17 4.18 -4.57 3.90
N VAL A 18 4.83 -4.87 2.78
CA VAL A 18 5.94 -4.06 2.24
C VAL A 18 5.46 -2.65 1.90
N PHE A 19 4.29 -2.50 1.28
CA PHE A 19 3.72 -1.18 0.98
C PHE A 19 3.36 -0.39 2.23
N VAL A 20 2.81 -1.05 3.25
CA VAL A 20 2.52 -0.41 4.55
C VAL A 20 3.83 0.04 5.23
N SER A 21 4.85 -0.83 5.27
CA SER A 21 6.15 -0.48 5.85
C SER A 21 6.83 0.67 5.09
N ALA A 22 6.78 0.66 3.76
CA ALA A 22 7.30 1.75 2.94
C ALA A 22 6.58 3.08 3.27
N ALA A 23 5.26 3.04 3.44
CA ALA A 23 4.49 4.21 3.83
C ALA A 23 4.92 4.77 5.20
N GLU A 24 5.23 3.91 6.16
CA GLU A 24 5.75 4.33 7.47
C GLU A 24 7.15 4.95 7.36
N GLN A 25 8.02 4.37 6.53
CA GLN A 25 9.33 4.95 6.24
C GLN A 25 9.21 6.35 5.61
N PHE A 26 8.34 6.52 4.62
CA PHE A 26 8.04 7.84 4.03
C PHE A 26 7.46 8.83 5.04
N ALA A 27 6.58 8.38 5.94
CA ALA A 27 6.04 9.24 6.98
C ALA A 27 7.12 9.70 7.98
N SER A 28 8.18 8.91 8.19
CA SER A 28 9.28 9.23 9.10
C SER A 28 10.38 10.10 8.50
N LEU A 29 10.44 10.23 7.17
CA LEU A 29 11.52 10.92 6.45
C LEU A 29 11.60 12.42 6.74
N GLN A 30 10.52 13.04 7.24
CA GLN A 30 10.43 14.49 7.52
C GLN A 30 11.04 15.34 6.37
N ALA A 31 10.72 14.97 5.12
CA ALA A 31 11.40 15.50 3.93
C ALA A 31 11.24 17.03 3.75
N ASP A 32 10.29 17.63 4.46
CA ASP A 32 10.01 19.06 4.45
C ASP A 32 10.81 19.83 5.54
N ALA A 33 11.36 19.15 6.56
CA ALA A 33 12.04 19.80 7.67
C ALA A 33 13.27 20.65 7.25
N PRO A 34 14.18 20.17 6.38
CA PRO A 34 15.33 20.97 5.95
C PRO A 34 14.93 22.27 5.22
N LEU A 35 13.80 22.27 4.52
CA LEU A 35 13.27 23.45 3.83
C LEU A 35 12.74 24.48 4.83
N GLY A 36 12.16 24.03 5.94
CA GLY A 36 11.75 24.89 7.05
C GLY A 36 12.94 25.52 7.77
N GLU A 37 13.98 24.73 8.05
CA GLU A 37 15.23 25.21 8.66
C GLU A 37 15.94 26.25 7.78
N ALA A 38 16.04 25.98 6.48
CA ALA A 38 16.61 26.92 5.51
C ALA A 38 15.82 28.24 5.45
N ALA A 39 14.49 28.19 5.47
CA ALA A 39 13.67 29.40 5.51
C ALA A 39 13.87 30.20 6.80
N ALA A 40 13.98 29.52 7.95
CA ALA A 40 14.17 30.14 9.25
C ALA A 40 15.53 30.83 9.41
N ALA A 41 16.56 30.38 8.69
CA ALA A 41 17.89 30.99 8.71
C ALA A 41 17.95 32.35 8.00
N VAL A 42 17.06 32.61 7.04
CA VAL A 42 17.05 33.83 6.20
C VAL A 42 15.66 34.46 6.05
N PRO A 43 14.93 34.73 7.15
CA PRO A 43 13.49 35.00 7.12
C PRO A 43 13.11 36.29 6.37
N GLN A 44 14.04 37.22 6.20
CA GLN A 44 13.80 38.49 5.52
C GLN A 44 14.00 38.41 3.99
N LEU A 45 14.51 37.29 3.46
CA LEU A 45 14.80 37.14 2.04
C LEU A 45 13.64 36.46 1.30
N LYS A 46 13.45 36.81 0.02
CA LYS A 46 12.47 36.14 -0.86
C LYS A 46 12.71 34.63 -0.97
N THR A 47 13.95 34.18 -0.77
CA THR A 47 14.31 32.77 -0.72
C THR A 47 13.60 32.01 0.40
N ALA A 48 13.35 32.63 1.55
CA ALA A 48 12.58 32.00 2.63
C ALA A 48 11.14 31.69 2.21
N VAL A 49 10.50 32.60 1.46
CA VAL A 49 9.15 32.36 0.91
C VAL A 49 9.15 31.17 -0.06
N ALA A 50 10.16 31.09 -0.94
CA ALA A 50 10.30 29.97 -1.85
C ALA A 50 10.53 28.63 -1.11
N CYS A 51 11.37 28.63 -0.07
CA CYS A 51 11.60 27.46 0.78
C CYS A 51 10.32 27.03 1.51
N ILE A 52 9.51 27.95 2.02
CA ILE A 52 8.22 27.63 2.67
C ILE A 52 7.21 27.04 1.66
N ALA A 53 7.15 27.58 0.44
CA ALA A 53 6.31 27.04 -0.61
C ALA A 53 6.76 25.61 -0.98
N ALA A 54 8.05 25.40 -1.20
CA ALA A 54 8.62 24.08 -1.47
C ALA A 54 8.37 23.10 -0.32
N LYS A 55 8.53 23.54 0.94
CA LYS A 55 8.21 22.76 2.15
C LYS A 55 6.78 22.25 2.10
N THR A 56 5.84 23.14 1.80
CA THR A 56 4.41 22.82 1.74
C THR A 56 4.13 21.79 0.65
N THR A 57 4.68 22.00 -0.55
CA THR A 57 4.55 21.03 -1.66
C THR A 57 5.10 19.66 -1.28
N VAL A 58 6.33 19.59 -0.75
CA VAL A 58 6.95 18.32 -0.34
C VAL A 58 6.10 17.61 0.72
N ALA A 59 5.63 18.34 1.74
CA ALA A 59 4.78 17.77 2.78
C ALA A 59 3.47 17.20 2.20
N THR A 60 2.84 17.89 1.26
CA THR A 60 1.62 17.42 0.58
C THR A 60 1.88 16.16 -0.25
N GLU A 61 2.93 16.15 -1.07
CA GLU A 61 3.25 15.01 -1.93
C GLU A 61 3.62 13.76 -1.11
N VAL A 62 4.43 13.93 -0.05
CA VAL A 62 4.78 12.82 0.85
C VAL A 62 3.53 12.27 1.54
N ALA A 63 2.64 13.13 2.04
CA ALA A 63 1.39 12.69 2.63
C ALA A 63 0.52 11.90 1.62
N GLY A 64 0.47 12.35 0.36
CA GLY A 64 -0.23 11.66 -0.72
C GLY A 64 0.34 10.27 -0.99
N ILE A 65 1.67 10.15 -1.08
CA ILE A 65 2.37 8.87 -1.26
C ILE A 65 2.08 7.91 -0.10
N VAL A 66 2.15 8.40 1.14
CA VAL A 66 1.88 7.60 2.34
C VAL A 66 0.45 7.04 2.32
N VAL A 67 -0.54 7.88 1.98
CA VAL A 67 -1.95 7.45 1.88
C VAL A 67 -2.12 6.41 0.78
N ALA A 68 -1.56 6.65 -0.40
CA ALA A 68 -1.67 5.74 -1.54
C ALA A 68 -1.01 4.38 -1.26
N ALA A 69 0.19 4.38 -0.67
CA ALA A 69 0.91 3.16 -0.33
C ALA A 69 0.17 2.33 0.74
N ARG A 70 -0.35 2.97 1.81
CA ARG A 70 -1.19 2.28 2.80
C ARG A 70 -2.43 1.67 2.18
N LYS A 71 -3.12 2.44 1.34
CA LYS A 71 -4.33 1.96 0.65
C LYS A 71 -4.02 0.75 -0.22
N PHE A 72 -3.01 0.86 -1.08
CA PHE A 72 -2.64 -0.23 -1.98
C PHE A 72 -2.21 -1.47 -1.19
N GLY A 73 -1.43 -1.31 -0.12
CA GLY A 73 -1.05 -2.43 0.73
C GLY A 73 -2.24 -3.12 1.40
N ALA A 74 -3.20 -2.35 1.90
CA ALA A 74 -4.44 -2.88 2.48
C ALA A 74 -5.32 -3.58 1.44
N ASP A 75 -5.42 -3.02 0.23
CA ASP A 75 -6.18 -3.61 -0.87
C ASP A 75 -5.59 -4.99 -1.26
N LEU A 76 -4.24 -5.14 -1.29
CA LEU A 76 -3.59 -6.43 -1.54
C LEU A 76 -3.90 -7.48 -0.46
N VAL A 77 -3.85 -7.10 0.81
CA VAL A 77 -4.20 -8.00 1.93
C VAL A 77 -5.68 -8.37 1.87
N SER A 78 -6.56 -7.43 1.55
CA SER A 78 -7.99 -7.69 1.36
C SER A 78 -8.23 -8.71 0.25
N SER A 79 -7.60 -8.51 -0.92
CA SER A 79 -7.71 -9.45 -2.03
C SER A 79 -7.20 -10.84 -1.67
N ALA A 80 -6.08 -10.96 -0.95
CA ALA A 80 -5.58 -12.25 -0.47
C ALA A 80 -6.62 -12.98 0.41
N ASN A 81 -7.28 -12.26 1.31
CA ASN A 81 -8.31 -12.84 2.17
C ASN A 81 -9.57 -13.24 1.38
N GLU A 82 -9.97 -12.45 0.38
CA GLU A 82 -11.09 -12.78 -0.51
C GLU A 82 -10.83 -14.04 -1.33
N TYR A 83 -9.60 -14.22 -1.83
CA TYR A 83 -9.19 -15.44 -2.53
C TYR A 83 -9.28 -16.67 -1.62
N ASP A 84 -8.69 -16.62 -0.42
CA ASP A 84 -8.72 -17.74 0.51
C ASP A 84 -10.17 -18.10 0.91
N ALA A 85 -11.00 -17.09 1.23
CA ALA A 85 -12.40 -17.32 1.59
C ALA A 85 -13.21 -17.97 0.45
N THR A 86 -12.98 -17.51 -0.79
CA THR A 86 -13.66 -18.06 -1.98
C THR A 86 -13.22 -19.50 -2.26
N ASP A 87 -11.93 -19.82 -2.06
CA ASP A 87 -11.41 -21.17 -2.25
C ASP A 87 -11.96 -22.12 -1.18
N GLU A 88 -11.99 -21.70 0.08
CA GLU A 88 -12.61 -22.46 1.17
C GLU A 88 -14.11 -22.71 0.97
N ASP A 89 -14.86 -21.68 0.56
CA ASP A 89 -16.30 -21.82 0.23
C ASP A 89 -16.50 -22.79 -0.95
N SER A 90 -15.65 -22.70 -1.97
CA SER A 90 -15.72 -23.59 -3.14
C SER A 90 -15.40 -25.03 -2.78
N ALA A 91 -14.37 -25.26 -1.95
CA ALA A 91 -14.01 -26.58 -1.45
C ALA A 91 -15.16 -27.22 -0.64
N ARG A 92 -15.78 -26.45 0.26
CA ARG A 92 -16.97 -26.89 1.02
C ARG A 92 -18.15 -27.24 0.11
N ASN A 93 -18.39 -26.44 -0.93
CA ASN A 93 -19.46 -26.72 -1.88
C ASN A 93 -19.22 -28.01 -2.68
N ILE A 94 -17.96 -28.33 -3.03
CA ILE A 94 -17.59 -29.55 -3.74
C ILE A 94 -17.74 -30.79 -2.84
N ASP A 95 -17.27 -30.72 -1.59
CA ASP A 95 -17.38 -31.82 -0.62
C ASP A 95 -18.86 -32.20 -0.34
N GLY A 96 -19.77 -31.21 -0.44
CA GLY A 96 -21.21 -31.43 -0.32
C GLY A 96 -21.89 -32.09 -1.53
N VAL A 97 -21.18 -32.38 -2.62
CA VAL A 97 -21.77 -33.02 -3.82
C VAL A 97 -21.58 -34.53 -3.76
N GLU A 98 -22.69 -35.29 -3.69
CA GLU A 98 -22.65 -36.74 -3.94
C GLU A 98 -22.24 -36.99 -5.40
N ILE A 99 -21.07 -37.58 -5.60
CA ILE A 99 -20.60 -37.99 -6.93
C ILE A 99 -21.26 -39.33 -7.29
N PRO A 100 -22.09 -39.40 -8.35
CA PRO A 100 -22.70 -40.66 -8.77
C PRO A 100 -21.61 -41.65 -9.19
N ALA A 101 -21.74 -42.91 -8.75
CA ALA A 101 -20.80 -43.96 -9.14
C ALA A 101 -20.77 -44.13 -10.68
N PRO A 102 -19.58 -44.35 -11.28
CA PRO A 102 -19.47 -44.55 -12.72
C PRO A 102 -20.25 -45.81 -13.13
N ARG A 103 -20.99 -45.70 -14.24
CA ARG A 103 -21.75 -46.82 -14.84
C ARG A 103 -20.84 -47.86 -15.48
#